data_AF-A0A5K7ZKR3-F1
#
_entry.id   AF-A0A5K7ZKR3-F1
#
_cell.length_a   1.000
_cell.length_b   1.000
_cell.length_c   1.000
_cell.angle_alpha   90.00
_cell.angle_beta   90.00
_cell.angle_gamma   90.00
#
_symmetry.space_group_name_H-M   'P 1'
#
loop_
_entity.id
_entity.type
_entity.pdbx_description
1 polymer ?
#
loop_
_entity_poly.entity_id
_entity_poly.type
_entity_poly.pdbx_seq_one_letter_code
_entity_poly.pdbx_strand_id
1 'polypeptide(L)'
;MATDIDLVALCEQFPCSPEAKALAAQHAKASEFIAALRQEKLSVDAVQAMARSLPKEKAVEWAAQSARTAGEQAGLTPEEQETLEAVDQWVARPDQARKTVVSTVAAELPTDSPVSCVANATAFSDGIALPEGAEVPTSGDDLTGHFVASAVLLAATKISSQNAPELPATPESPEIPDVPEAPDIAELPEAIGLMPEEASMPVDELVATAESSLDEGQDLMESQAPPEIPAKEQAQSDKLLKPFLDAGMKLAETVPGFV
;
A
#
# COMPACT_ATOMS: atom_id res chain seq x y z
N MET A 1 6.36 20.70 19.87
CA MET A 1 5.81 21.74 18.97
C MET A 1 5.00 20.97 17.94
N ALA A 2 3.71 21.27 17.80
CA ALA A 2 2.90 20.63 16.77
C ALA A 2 3.50 21.00 15.41
N THR A 3 3.90 20.01 14.62
CA THR A 3 4.34 20.25 13.25
C THR A 3 3.11 20.73 12.49
N ASP A 4 3.17 21.93 11.94
CA ASP A 4 2.12 22.45 11.05
C ASP A 4 2.21 21.61 9.76
N ILE A 5 1.27 20.68 9.57
CA ILE A 5 1.27 19.77 8.43
C ILE A 5 0.51 20.46 7.29
N ASP A 6 1.18 20.65 6.16
CA ASP A 6 0.50 21.04 4.93
C ASP A 6 -0.35 19.88 4.42
N LEU A 7 -1.66 19.96 4.65
CA LEU A 7 -2.61 18.92 4.30
C LEU A 7 -2.77 18.74 2.79
N VAL A 8 -2.56 19.79 2.00
CA VAL A 8 -2.61 19.70 0.54
C VAL A 8 -1.40 18.92 0.06
N ALA A 9 -0.19 19.25 0.56
CA ALA A 9 1.02 18.49 0.27
C ALA A 9 0.93 17.03 0.79
N LEU A 10 0.23 16.80 1.90
CA LEU A 10 -0.04 15.45 2.40
C LEU A 10 -0.82 14.61 1.39
N CYS A 11 -1.83 15.19 0.74
CA CYS A 11 -2.68 14.51 -0.24
C CYS A 11 -1.95 14.17 -1.55
N GLU A 12 -0.78 14.76 -1.81
CA GLU A 12 0.08 14.39 -2.94
C GLU A 12 0.96 13.15 -2.65
N GLN A 13 0.98 12.65 -1.41
CA GLN A 13 1.80 11.50 -1.00
C GLN A 13 1.07 10.15 -1.11
N PHE A 14 -0.18 10.16 -1.59
CA PHE A 14 -1.02 8.98 -1.71
C PHE A 14 -2.12 9.21 -2.75
N PRO A 15 -2.81 8.15 -3.22
CA PRO A 15 -3.91 8.29 -4.18
C PRO A 15 -5.14 8.90 -3.49
N CYS A 16 -5.05 10.18 -3.14
CA CYS A 16 -6.09 10.93 -2.45
C CYS A 16 -7.21 11.31 -3.42
N SER A 17 -8.46 11.01 -3.03
CA SER A 17 -9.63 11.35 -3.84
C SER A 17 -9.74 12.87 -4.08
N PRO A 18 -10.34 13.32 -5.20
CA PRO A 18 -10.60 14.75 -5.44
C PRO A 18 -11.39 15.41 -4.31
N GLU A 19 -12.35 14.70 -3.74
CA GLU A 19 -13.17 15.15 -2.60
C GLU A 19 -12.31 15.34 -1.36
N ALA A 20 -11.42 14.39 -1.06
CA ALA A 20 -10.47 14.51 0.04
C ALA A 20 -9.48 15.68 -0.16
N LYS A 21 -8.97 15.88 -1.39
CA LYS A 21 -8.13 17.05 -1.72
C LYS A 21 -8.86 18.37 -1.49
N ALA A 22 -10.12 18.45 -1.88
CA ALA A 22 -10.95 19.63 -1.66
C ALA A 22 -11.17 19.92 -0.16
N LEU A 23 -11.33 18.87 0.66
CA LEU A 23 -11.42 18.99 2.12
C LEU A 23 -10.08 19.42 2.74
N ALA A 24 -8.96 18.88 2.27
CA ALA A 24 -7.63 19.24 2.78
C ALA A 24 -7.36 20.75 2.69
N ALA A 25 -7.80 21.39 1.59
CA ALA A 25 -7.68 22.83 1.40
C ALA A 25 -8.55 23.69 2.35
N GLN A 26 -9.54 23.09 3.01
CA GLN A 26 -10.49 23.78 3.90
C GLN A 26 -10.12 23.69 5.38
N HIS A 27 -9.15 22.85 5.72
CA HIS A 27 -8.77 22.59 7.11
C HIS A 27 -7.31 22.97 7.35
N ALA A 28 -7.01 23.43 8.55
CA ALA A 28 -5.64 23.74 8.97
C ALA A 28 -5.02 22.62 9.81
N LYS A 29 -5.84 21.75 10.41
CA LYS A 29 -5.39 20.68 11.30
C LYS A 29 -5.72 19.31 10.75
N ALA A 30 -4.79 18.37 10.91
CA ALA A 30 -4.98 16.98 10.51
C ALA A 30 -6.18 16.32 11.19
N SER A 31 -6.41 16.59 12.49
CA SER A 31 -7.55 16.05 13.23
C SER A 31 -8.91 16.52 12.67
N GLU A 32 -9.02 17.79 12.30
CA GLU A 32 -10.22 18.36 11.67
C GLU A 32 -10.45 17.78 10.28
N PHE A 33 -9.38 17.68 9.48
CA PHE A 33 -9.43 17.07 8.15
C PHE A 33 -9.85 15.60 8.20
N ILE A 34 -9.25 14.79 9.08
CA ILE A 34 -9.61 13.38 9.27
C ILE A 34 -11.07 13.26 9.75
N ALA A 35 -11.53 14.16 10.63
CA ALA A 35 -12.93 14.20 11.04
C ALA A 35 -13.87 14.51 9.88
N ALA A 36 -13.51 15.44 9.00
CA ALA A 36 -14.26 15.78 7.80
C ALA A 36 -14.32 14.61 6.80
N LEU A 37 -13.19 13.93 6.55
CA LEU A 37 -13.15 12.72 5.72
C LEU A 37 -14.09 11.64 6.26
N ARG A 38 -14.14 11.44 7.57
CA ARG A 38 -15.06 10.49 8.21
C ARG A 38 -16.53 10.90 8.07
N GLN A 39 -16.82 12.20 8.16
CA GLN A 39 -18.17 12.72 7.98
C GLN A 39 -18.66 12.52 6.53
N GLU A 40 -17.77 12.73 5.56
CA GLU A 40 -18.02 12.53 4.12
C GLU A 40 -17.82 11.08 3.66
N LYS A 41 -17.65 10.12 4.59
CA LYS A 41 -17.55 8.68 4.26
C LYS A 41 -16.37 8.33 3.37
N LEU A 42 -15.30 9.11 3.44
CA LEU A 42 -14.04 8.89 2.74
C LEU A 42 -13.09 8.10 3.64
N SER A 43 -13.52 6.91 4.11
CA SER A 43 -12.80 6.17 5.15
C SER A 43 -11.40 5.69 4.73
N VAL A 44 -11.21 5.35 3.45
CA VAL A 44 -9.88 4.96 2.94
C VAL A 44 -8.94 6.16 2.95
N ASP A 45 -9.37 7.32 2.46
CA ASP A 45 -8.60 8.56 2.56
C ASP A 45 -8.31 8.93 4.02
N ALA A 46 -9.28 8.74 4.93
CA ALA A 46 -9.10 9.00 6.36
C ALA A 46 -8.01 8.12 6.99
N VAL A 47 -7.95 6.84 6.63
CA VAL A 47 -6.88 5.93 7.07
C VAL A 47 -5.53 6.39 6.52
N GLN A 48 -5.46 6.72 5.23
CA GLN A 48 -4.22 7.15 4.58
C GLN A 48 -3.69 8.49 5.12
N ALA A 49 -4.58 9.45 5.38
CA ALA A 49 -4.26 10.72 6.00
C ALA A 49 -3.80 10.54 7.46
N MET A 50 -4.51 9.73 8.25
CA MET A 50 -4.13 9.46 9.64
C MET A 50 -2.75 8.78 9.75
N ALA A 51 -2.50 7.78 8.91
CA ALA A 51 -1.23 7.05 8.90
C ALA A 51 0.00 7.95 8.70
N ARG A 52 -0.17 9.04 7.94
CA ARG A 52 0.89 10.01 7.63
C ARG A 52 0.93 11.20 8.59
N SER A 53 -0.20 11.50 9.25
CA SER A 53 -0.32 12.65 10.15
C SER A 53 0.17 12.35 11.57
N LEU A 54 0.19 11.08 11.97
CA LEU A 54 0.68 10.66 13.28
C LEU A 54 2.22 10.65 13.34
N PRO A 55 2.81 10.91 14.53
CA PRO A 55 4.21 10.55 14.78
C PRO A 55 4.44 9.07 14.45
N LYS A 56 5.61 8.74 13.89
CA LYS A 56 5.87 7.41 13.30
C LYS A 56 5.65 6.28 14.30
N GLU A 57 6.06 6.46 15.55
CA GLU A 57 5.86 5.47 16.62
C GLU A 57 4.37 5.25 16.92
N LYS A 58 3.58 6.32 16.91
CA LYS A 58 2.12 6.25 17.12
C LYS A 58 1.39 5.67 15.93
N ALA A 59 1.85 5.95 14.72
CA ALA A 59 1.34 5.35 13.50
C ALA A 59 1.56 3.82 13.52
N VAL A 60 2.77 3.37 13.90
CA VAL A 60 3.11 1.96 14.05
C VAL A 60 2.33 1.30 15.20
N GLU A 61 2.19 1.97 16.34
CA GLU A 61 1.37 1.49 17.47
C GLU A 61 -0.09 1.25 17.05
N TRP A 62 -0.67 2.19 16.30
CA TRP A 62 -2.02 2.05 15.75
C TRP A 62 -2.14 0.88 14.77
N ALA A 63 -1.15 0.71 13.87
CA ALA A 63 -1.10 -0.41 12.95
C ALA A 63 -1.01 -1.76 13.71
N ALA A 64 -0.16 -1.84 14.74
CA ALA A 64 -0.01 -3.03 15.57
C ALA A 64 -1.31 -3.37 16.32
N GLN A 65 -2.00 -2.37 16.89
CA GLN A 65 -3.30 -2.55 17.52
C GLN A 65 -4.37 -3.02 16.53
N SER A 66 -4.35 -2.50 15.31
CA SER A 66 -5.26 -2.91 14.24
C SER A 66 -5.03 -4.36 13.82
N ALA A 67 -3.77 -4.76 13.63
CA ALA A 67 -3.39 -6.13 13.34
C ALA A 67 -3.80 -7.11 14.46
N ARG A 68 -3.62 -6.73 15.74
CA ARG A 68 -4.11 -7.51 16.90
C ARG A 68 -5.62 -7.70 16.86
N THR A 69 -6.37 -6.62 16.64
CA THR A 69 -7.83 -6.66 16.59
C THR A 69 -8.32 -7.63 15.51
N ALA A 70 -7.70 -7.63 14.33
CA ALA A 70 -8.01 -8.60 13.28
C ALA A 70 -7.58 -10.03 13.66
N GLY A 71 -6.43 -10.15 14.29
CA GLY A 71 -5.87 -11.41 14.78
C GLY A 71 -6.69 -12.08 15.90
N GLU A 72 -7.33 -11.31 16.77
CA GLU A 72 -8.24 -11.83 17.80
C GLU A 72 -9.46 -12.54 17.19
N GLN A 73 -9.88 -12.11 15.99
CA GLN A 73 -11.03 -12.68 15.29
C GLN A 73 -10.65 -13.81 14.34
N ALA A 74 -9.53 -13.66 13.62
CA ALA A 74 -9.11 -14.59 12.58
C ALA A 74 -8.00 -15.57 13.02
N GLY A 75 -7.44 -15.39 14.21
CA GLY A 75 -6.25 -16.09 14.69
C GLY A 75 -4.95 -15.35 14.33
N LEU A 76 -4.00 -15.35 15.29
CA LEU A 76 -2.61 -14.96 15.07
C LEU A 76 -1.72 -16.21 15.16
N THR A 77 -0.76 -16.32 14.25
CA THR A 77 0.30 -17.34 14.40
C THR A 77 1.26 -16.96 15.53
N PRO A 78 2.03 -17.92 16.07
CA PRO A 78 3.07 -17.61 17.06
C PRO A 78 4.09 -16.57 16.57
N GLU A 79 4.48 -16.63 15.30
CA GLU A 79 5.44 -15.71 14.68
C GLU A 79 4.85 -14.29 14.56
N GLU A 80 3.55 -14.18 14.24
CA GLU A 80 2.83 -12.92 14.22
C GLU A 80 2.74 -12.32 15.64
N GLN A 81 2.51 -13.13 16.67
CA GLN A 81 2.50 -12.69 18.07
C GLN A 81 3.87 -12.19 18.52
N GLU A 82 4.93 -12.97 18.26
CA GLU A 82 6.31 -12.60 18.58
C GLU A 82 6.73 -11.29 17.89
N THR A 83 6.33 -11.12 16.63
CA THR A 83 6.59 -9.88 15.88
C THR A 83 5.89 -8.68 16.51
N LEU A 84 4.62 -8.83 16.88
CA LEU A 84 3.85 -7.77 17.53
C LEU A 84 4.44 -7.38 18.91
N GLU A 85 4.93 -8.35 19.69
CA GLU A 85 5.64 -8.09 20.95
C GLU A 85 6.96 -7.35 20.72
N ALA A 86 7.73 -7.72 19.69
CA ALA A 86 8.95 -7.00 19.32
C ALA A 86 8.65 -5.56 18.89
N VAL A 87 7.54 -5.34 18.18
CA VAL A 87 7.08 -4.00 17.78
C VAL A 87 6.70 -3.16 19.01
N ASP A 88 5.98 -3.70 19.99
CA ASP A 88 5.65 -2.97 21.24
C ASP A 88 6.92 -2.52 21.97
N GLN A 89 7.92 -3.40 22.02
CA GLN A 89 9.21 -3.07 22.61
C GLN A 89 9.91 -1.93 21.86
N TRP A 90 9.81 -1.88 20.53
CA TRP A 90 10.32 -0.78 19.73
C TRP A 90 9.51 0.51 19.94
N VAL A 91 8.18 0.47 19.94
CA VAL A 91 7.32 1.64 20.20
C VAL A 91 7.64 2.25 21.57
N ALA A 92 7.88 1.43 22.59
CA ALA A 92 8.26 1.88 23.92
C ALA A 92 9.64 2.57 23.96
N ARG A 93 10.54 2.19 23.05
CA ARG A 93 11.90 2.74 22.94
C ARG A 93 12.40 2.61 21.49
N PRO A 94 12.15 3.61 20.63
CA PRO A 94 12.50 3.51 19.22
C PRO A 94 14.02 3.62 19.05
N ASP A 95 14.67 2.48 18.80
CA ASP A 95 16.10 2.40 18.53
C ASP A 95 16.42 1.35 17.46
N GLN A 96 17.58 1.51 16.82
CA GLN A 96 18.00 0.66 15.71
C GLN A 96 18.13 -0.82 16.08
N ALA A 97 18.56 -1.13 17.31
CA ALA A 97 18.74 -2.51 17.75
C ALA A 97 17.39 -3.23 17.82
N ARG A 98 16.36 -2.55 18.33
CA ARG A 98 14.99 -3.12 18.39
C ARG A 98 14.34 -3.23 17.02
N LYS A 99 14.58 -2.29 16.09
CA LYS A 99 14.15 -2.45 14.70
C LYS A 99 14.73 -3.71 14.07
N THR A 100 16.02 -3.98 14.28
CA THR A 100 16.65 -5.21 13.78
C THR A 100 16.01 -6.46 14.36
N VAL A 101 15.61 -6.46 15.64
CA VAL A 101 14.83 -7.57 16.23
C VAL A 101 13.51 -7.75 15.50
N VAL A 102 12.73 -6.68 15.30
CA VAL A 102 11.45 -6.72 14.56
C VAL A 102 11.65 -7.31 13.17
N SER A 103 12.64 -6.83 12.40
CA SER A 103 12.93 -7.36 11.06
C SER A 103 13.35 -8.83 11.07
N THR A 104 14.06 -9.28 12.11
CA THR A 104 14.51 -10.67 12.23
C THR A 104 13.34 -11.62 12.47
N VAL A 105 12.46 -11.28 13.41
CA VAL A 105 11.30 -12.14 13.74
C VAL A 105 10.23 -12.11 12.64
N ALA A 106 10.14 -11.01 11.89
CA ALA A 106 9.17 -10.86 10.79
C ALA A 106 9.63 -11.48 9.46
N ALA A 107 10.85 -12.01 9.36
CA ALA A 107 11.48 -12.38 8.09
C ALA A 107 10.68 -13.41 7.28
N GLU A 108 9.98 -14.33 7.96
CA GLU A 108 9.23 -15.42 7.35
C GLU A 108 7.71 -15.16 7.32
N LEU A 109 7.26 -13.96 7.69
CA LEU A 109 5.83 -13.64 7.66
C LEU A 109 5.32 -13.49 6.22
N PRO A 110 4.08 -13.94 5.92
CA PRO A 110 3.44 -13.69 4.65
C PRO A 110 3.40 -12.19 4.31
N THR A 111 3.67 -11.85 3.05
CA THR A 111 3.72 -10.45 2.58
C THR A 111 2.37 -9.74 2.63
N ASP A 112 1.27 -10.50 2.62
CA ASP A 112 -0.11 -10.02 2.70
C ASP A 112 -0.68 -10.04 4.13
N SER A 113 0.16 -10.29 5.15
CA SER A 113 -0.27 -10.19 6.55
C SER A 113 -0.28 -8.72 7.04
N PRO A 114 -1.32 -8.30 7.79
CA PRO A 114 -1.29 -7.03 8.52
C PRO A 114 -0.03 -6.87 9.38
N VAL A 115 0.45 -7.95 10.00
CA VAL A 115 1.63 -7.92 10.88
C VAL A 115 2.93 -7.70 10.09
N SER A 116 3.03 -8.28 8.89
CA SER A 116 4.16 -8.02 7.98
C SER A 116 4.21 -6.54 7.57
N CYS A 117 3.05 -5.92 7.32
CA CYS A 117 2.97 -4.48 7.07
C CYS A 117 3.40 -3.66 8.30
N VAL A 118 3.04 -4.05 9.52
CA VAL A 118 3.52 -3.38 10.76
C VAL A 118 5.04 -3.49 10.90
N ALA A 119 5.62 -4.66 10.62
CA ALA A 119 7.06 -4.87 10.68
C ALA A 119 7.80 -3.99 9.65
N ASN A 120 7.27 -3.91 8.42
CA ASN A 120 7.81 -3.02 7.40
C ASN A 120 7.68 -1.54 7.77
N ALA A 121 6.53 -1.11 8.30
CA ALA A 121 6.35 0.25 8.81
C ALA A 121 7.41 0.62 9.86
N THR A 122 7.72 -0.33 10.75
CA THR A 122 8.78 -0.20 11.76
C THR A 122 10.16 -0.07 11.12
N ALA A 123 10.47 -0.92 10.15
CA ALA A 123 11.75 -0.90 9.44
C ALA A 123 12.02 0.43 8.72
N PHE A 124 10.99 1.01 8.11
CA PHE A 124 11.06 2.26 7.35
C PHE A 124 10.81 3.53 8.18
N SER A 125 10.66 3.43 9.51
CA SER A 125 10.34 4.56 10.40
C SER A 125 11.35 5.72 10.36
N ASP A 126 12.62 5.45 10.02
CA ASP A 126 13.67 6.47 9.87
C ASP A 126 13.86 6.94 8.42
N GLY A 127 12.99 6.51 7.50
CA GLY A 127 13.12 6.74 6.06
C GLY A 127 14.16 5.83 5.40
N ILE A 128 14.42 6.09 4.12
CA ILE A 128 15.43 5.38 3.33
C ILE A 128 16.78 6.07 3.52
N ALA A 129 17.80 5.32 3.94
CA ALA A 129 19.17 5.81 3.95
C ALA A 129 19.67 5.97 2.51
N LEU A 130 19.75 7.20 2.02
CA LEU A 130 20.31 7.50 0.70
C LEU A 130 21.85 7.61 0.77
N PRO A 131 22.57 7.18 -0.29
CA PRO A 131 24.00 7.42 -0.41
C PRO A 131 24.32 8.93 -0.34
N GLU A 132 25.51 9.26 0.17
CA GLU A 132 25.96 10.66 0.25
C GLU A 132 25.97 11.30 -1.15
N GLY A 133 25.19 12.38 -1.32
CA GLY A 133 25.06 13.12 -2.59
C GLY A 133 23.89 12.70 -3.49
N ALA A 134 23.09 11.71 -3.11
CA ALA A 134 21.85 11.39 -3.83
C ALA A 134 20.76 12.43 -3.51
N GLU A 135 20.05 12.88 -4.54
CA GLU A 135 18.89 13.77 -4.36
C GLU A 135 17.77 13.02 -3.65
N VAL A 136 17.20 13.62 -2.61
CA VAL A 136 15.98 13.12 -1.98
C VAL A 136 14.86 13.23 -3.01
N PRO A 137 14.20 12.14 -3.40
CA PRO A 137 13.07 12.21 -4.32
C PRO A 137 12.05 13.24 -3.82
N THR A 138 11.67 14.20 -4.67
CA THR A 138 10.73 15.27 -4.33
C THR A 138 9.30 14.75 -4.13
N SER A 139 9.03 13.51 -4.50
CA SER A 139 7.77 12.82 -4.29
C SER A 139 8.02 11.47 -3.63
N GLY A 140 7.34 11.22 -2.51
CA GLY A 140 6.67 9.92 -2.37
C GLY A 140 7.22 8.87 -1.41
N ASP A 141 8.24 9.11 -0.59
CA ASP A 141 8.77 8.03 0.26
C ASP A 141 8.33 8.10 1.74
N ASP A 142 7.07 8.46 2.03
CA ASP A 142 6.48 8.10 3.33
C ASP A 142 6.06 6.63 3.34
N LEU A 143 7.08 5.76 3.26
CA LEU A 143 6.90 4.30 3.31
C LEU A 143 6.27 3.87 4.63
N THR A 144 6.60 4.52 5.75
CA THR A 144 5.95 4.21 7.03
C THR A 144 4.46 4.46 6.97
N GLY A 145 4.03 5.64 6.50
CA GLY A 145 2.62 5.97 6.36
C GLY A 145 1.90 5.05 5.38
N HIS A 146 2.58 4.63 4.30
CA HIS A 146 2.07 3.62 3.38
C HIS A 146 1.83 2.28 4.08
N PHE A 147 2.85 1.71 4.73
CA PHE A 147 2.73 0.41 5.40
C PHE A 147 1.76 0.43 6.58
N VAL A 148 1.67 1.53 7.33
CA VAL A 148 0.66 1.71 8.39
C VAL A 148 -0.74 1.68 7.79
N ALA A 149 -1.00 2.44 6.73
CA ALA A 149 -2.30 2.43 6.05
C ALA A 149 -2.64 1.02 5.52
N SER A 150 -1.68 0.36 4.86
CA SER A 150 -1.84 -1.01 4.35
C SER A 150 -2.15 -2.01 5.47
N ALA A 151 -1.47 -1.93 6.62
CA ALA A 151 -1.73 -2.80 7.76
C ALA A 151 -3.18 -2.64 8.28
N VAL A 152 -3.67 -1.41 8.39
CA VAL A 152 -5.03 -1.12 8.86
C VAL A 152 -6.08 -1.60 7.85
N LEU A 153 -5.87 -1.35 6.56
CA LEU A 153 -6.77 -1.80 5.49
C LEU A 153 -6.83 -3.34 5.44
N LEU A 154 -5.68 -4.02 5.47
CA LEU A 154 -5.61 -5.49 5.52
C LEU A 154 -6.23 -6.08 6.78
N ALA A 155 -6.07 -5.41 7.93
CA ALA A 155 -6.73 -5.83 9.17
C ALA A 155 -8.26 -5.78 9.02
N ALA A 156 -8.79 -4.72 8.41
CA ALA A 156 -10.22 -4.57 8.18
C ALA A 156 -10.79 -5.61 7.18
N THR A 157 -10.05 -5.93 6.11
CA THR A 157 -10.48 -6.96 5.15
C THR A 157 -10.42 -8.37 5.74
N LYS A 158 -9.42 -8.68 6.58
CA LYS A 158 -9.30 -9.98 7.28
C LYS A 158 -10.49 -10.23 8.22
N ILE A 159 -11.00 -9.19 8.87
CA ILE A 159 -12.24 -9.27 9.67
C ILE A 159 -13.47 -9.52 8.78
N SER A 160 -13.54 -8.86 7.62
CA SER A 160 -14.69 -9.01 6.72
C SER A 160 -14.78 -10.41 6.10
N SER A 161 -13.66 -11.03 5.73
CA SER A 161 -13.65 -12.34 5.07
C SER A 161 -14.15 -13.46 5.98
N GLN A 162 -13.86 -13.41 7.28
CA GLN A 162 -14.36 -14.37 8.28
C GLN A 162 -15.87 -14.25 8.53
N ASN A 163 -16.48 -13.13 8.16
CA ASN A 163 -17.91 -12.87 8.32
C ASN A 163 -18.72 -13.07 7.03
N ALA A 164 -18.07 -13.42 5.92
CA ALA A 164 -18.78 -13.74 4.68
C ALA A 164 -19.47 -15.11 4.83
N PRO A 165 -20.74 -15.26 4.39
CA PRO A 165 -21.34 -16.58 4.24
C PRO A 165 -20.45 -17.39 3.29
N GLU A 166 -20.07 -18.61 3.66
CA GLU A 166 -19.38 -19.54 2.76
C GLU A 166 -20.08 -19.52 1.40
N LEU A 167 -19.35 -19.13 0.37
CA LEU A 167 -19.85 -19.27 -1.00
C LEU A 167 -20.24 -20.75 -1.17
N PRO A 168 -21.44 -21.06 -1.69
CA PRO A 168 -21.80 -22.44 -1.99
C PRO A 168 -20.68 -23.00 -2.87
N ALA A 169 -20.15 -24.17 -2.46
CA ALA A 169 -19.07 -24.86 -3.14
C ALA A 169 -19.26 -24.76 -4.66
N THR A 170 -18.24 -24.27 -5.35
CA THR A 170 -18.21 -24.19 -6.82
C THR A 170 -18.75 -25.51 -7.37
N PRO A 171 -19.80 -25.49 -8.21
CA PRO A 171 -20.24 -26.70 -8.89
C PRO A 171 -19.02 -27.29 -9.62
N GLU A 172 -18.79 -28.59 -9.44
CA GLU A 172 -17.68 -29.32 -10.05
C GLU A 172 -17.52 -28.87 -11.50
N SER A 173 -16.31 -28.41 -11.84
CA SER A 173 -15.99 -27.96 -13.19
C SER A 173 -16.42 -29.07 -14.15
N PRO A 174 -17.27 -28.78 -15.15
CA PRO A 174 -17.72 -29.81 -16.09
C PRO A 174 -16.49 -30.47 -16.71
N GLU A 175 -16.46 -31.81 -16.69
CA GLU A 175 -15.38 -32.58 -17.33
C GLU A 175 -15.21 -32.08 -18.75
N ILE A 176 -14.05 -31.47 -19.02
CA ILE A 176 -13.67 -31.06 -20.37
C ILE A 176 -13.56 -32.37 -21.17
N PRO A 177 -14.36 -32.58 -22.21
CA PRO A 177 -14.23 -33.80 -23.02
C PRO A 177 -12.82 -33.88 -23.61
N ASP A 178 -12.23 -35.08 -23.57
CA ASP A 178 -10.88 -35.36 -24.06
C ASP A 178 -10.67 -34.72 -25.44
N VAL A 179 -9.72 -33.78 -25.50
CA VAL A 179 -9.27 -33.18 -26.75
C VAL A 179 -8.70 -34.31 -27.61
N PRO A 180 -9.24 -34.58 -28.82
CA PRO A 180 -8.68 -35.60 -29.69
C PRO A 180 -7.22 -35.24 -30.01
N GLU A 181 -6.32 -36.23 -29.93
CA GLU A 181 -4.90 -36.08 -30.24
C GLU A 181 -4.72 -35.36 -31.58
N ALA A 182 -3.98 -34.25 -31.55
CA ALA A 182 -3.63 -33.51 -32.74
C ALA A 182 -2.87 -34.43 -33.71
N PRO A 183 -3.20 -34.43 -35.02
CA PRO A 183 -2.49 -35.25 -35.98
C PRO A 183 -1.02 -34.81 -36.09
N ASP A 184 -0.14 -35.81 -36.18
CA ASP A 184 1.30 -35.67 -36.37
C ASP A 184 1.61 -34.68 -37.51
N ILE A 185 2.19 -33.53 -37.14
CA ILE A 185 2.61 -32.52 -38.10
C ILE A 185 3.89 -33.04 -38.76
N ALA A 186 3.78 -33.36 -40.05
CA ALA A 186 4.89 -33.83 -40.86
C ALA A 186 6.11 -32.87 -40.79
N GLU A 187 7.29 -33.47 -40.66
CA GLU A 187 8.60 -32.82 -40.63
C GLU A 187 8.78 -31.83 -41.79
N LEU A 188 9.03 -30.57 -41.46
CA LEU A 188 9.45 -29.54 -42.41
C LEU A 188 10.90 -29.82 -42.86
N PRO A 189 11.20 -29.76 -44.17
CA PRO A 189 12.55 -29.99 -44.66
C PRO A 189 13.50 -28.84 -44.28
N GLU A 190 14.71 -29.22 -43.88
CA GLU A 190 15.86 -28.33 -43.67
C GLU A 190 16.19 -27.57 -44.97
N ALA A 191 15.83 -26.29 -45.03
CA ALA A 191 16.23 -25.39 -46.10
C ALA A 191 17.16 -24.29 -45.56
N ILE A 192 18.46 -24.61 -45.62
CA ILE A 192 19.52 -23.82 -46.28
C ILE A 192 19.53 -22.31 -45.99
N GLY A 193 20.50 -21.91 -45.17
CA GLY A 193 21.61 -21.06 -45.60
C GLY A 193 21.30 -19.65 -46.10
N LEU A 194 21.59 -18.66 -45.25
CA LEU A 194 22.43 -17.49 -45.56
C LEU A 194 22.49 -16.59 -44.32
N MET A 195 23.63 -16.57 -43.65
CA MET A 195 23.99 -15.46 -42.79
C MET A 195 24.43 -14.29 -43.68
N PRO A 196 23.95 -13.06 -43.47
CA PRO A 196 24.71 -11.88 -43.80
C PRO A 196 25.62 -11.52 -42.62
N GLU A 197 26.89 -11.48 -42.99
CA GLU A 197 28.04 -10.92 -42.32
C GLU A 197 27.79 -9.45 -41.88
N GLU A 198 28.16 -9.16 -40.63
CA GLU A 198 28.61 -7.87 -40.08
C GLU A 198 28.02 -6.56 -40.66
N ALA A 199 26.97 -6.05 -40.01
CA ALA A 199 26.67 -4.61 -40.01
C ALA A 199 27.10 -4.02 -38.66
N SER A 200 28.37 -3.60 -38.60
CA SER A 200 28.88 -2.70 -37.56
C SER A 200 28.24 -1.32 -37.77
N MET A 201 27.14 -1.06 -37.06
CA MET A 201 26.55 0.28 -36.98
C MET A 201 27.22 1.06 -35.84
N PRO A 202 27.67 2.30 -36.08
CA PRO A 202 28.20 3.15 -35.03
C PRO A 202 27.08 3.55 -34.05
N VAL A 203 27.38 3.46 -32.75
CA VAL A 203 26.48 3.75 -31.61
C VAL A 203 25.87 5.16 -31.62
N ASP A 204 26.43 6.10 -32.39
CA ASP A 204 25.93 7.48 -32.46
C ASP A 204 24.65 7.63 -33.30
N GLU A 205 24.31 6.68 -34.18
CA GLU A 205 23.12 6.78 -35.06
C GLU A 205 21.85 6.13 -34.46
N LEU A 206 22.01 5.33 -33.39
CA LEU A 206 20.89 4.76 -32.61
C LEU A 206 20.24 5.78 -31.66
N VAL A 207 20.95 6.86 -31.29
CA VAL A 207 20.41 7.90 -30.40
C VAL A 207 19.51 8.88 -31.16
N ALA A 208 19.82 9.20 -32.42
CA ALA A 208 19.07 10.18 -33.20
C ALA A 208 17.69 9.68 -33.71
N THR A 209 17.48 8.37 -33.81
CA THR A 209 16.18 7.80 -34.22
C THR A 209 15.23 7.52 -33.05
N ALA A 210 15.75 7.45 -31.81
CA ALA A 210 14.94 7.32 -30.60
C ALA A 210 14.30 8.66 -30.17
N GLU A 211 14.94 9.80 -30.46
CA GLU A 211 14.44 11.13 -30.08
C GLU A 211 13.31 11.66 -30.98
N SER A 212 13.12 11.11 -32.18
CA SER A 212 12.06 11.53 -33.11
C SER A 212 10.72 10.82 -32.90
N SER A 213 10.67 9.73 -32.14
CA SER A 213 9.43 8.92 -31.93
C SER A 213 8.75 9.19 -30.58
N LEU A 214 9.26 10.14 -29.79
CA LEU A 214 8.72 10.50 -28.47
C LEU A 214 7.69 11.64 -28.50
N ASP A 215 7.45 12.27 -29.66
CA ASP A 215 6.55 13.45 -29.77
C ASP A 215 5.10 13.10 -30.15
N GLU A 216 4.84 11.93 -30.78
CA GLU A 216 3.48 11.55 -31.24
C GLU A 216 2.73 10.61 -30.28
N GLY A 217 3.32 10.24 -29.14
CA GLY A 217 2.70 9.32 -28.15
C GLY A 217 2.03 10.01 -26.95
N GLN A 218 2.21 11.33 -26.78
CA GLN A 218 1.73 12.05 -25.59
C GLN A 218 0.27 12.49 -25.64
N ASP A 219 -0.38 12.43 -26.81
CA ASP A 219 -1.76 12.92 -27.01
C ASP A 219 -2.85 11.85 -26.79
N LEU A 220 -2.52 10.63 -26.34
CA LEU A 220 -3.51 9.58 -26.04
C LEU A 220 -3.67 9.24 -24.54
N MET A 221 -2.99 9.96 -23.64
CA MET A 221 -3.29 9.91 -22.20
C MET A 221 -4.44 10.89 -21.87
N GLU A 222 -5.49 10.83 -22.70
CA GLU A 222 -6.73 11.56 -22.54
C GLU A 222 -7.42 11.05 -21.27
N SER A 223 -7.24 11.80 -20.17
CA SER A 223 -8.26 12.11 -19.16
C SER A 223 -9.30 11.02 -18.87
N GLN A 224 -8.86 9.80 -18.53
CA GLN A 224 -9.76 8.90 -17.82
C GLN A 224 -9.83 9.37 -16.38
N ALA A 225 -10.92 10.05 -16.03
CA ALA A 225 -11.27 10.34 -14.65
C ALA A 225 -11.13 9.04 -13.83
N PRO A 226 -10.54 9.09 -12.62
CA PRO A 226 -10.41 7.92 -11.77
C PRO A 226 -11.77 7.22 -11.65
N PRO A 227 -11.82 5.88 -11.71
CA PRO A 227 -13.08 5.15 -11.60
C PRO A 227 -13.74 5.52 -10.27
N GLU A 228 -14.94 6.12 -10.34
CA GLU A 228 -15.75 6.40 -9.15
C GLU A 228 -16.05 5.08 -8.44
N ILE A 229 -15.65 4.96 -7.18
CA ILE A 229 -15.97 3.80 -6.36
C ILE A 229 -17.50 3.76 -6.17
N PRO A 230 -18.18 2.66 -6.49
CA PRO A 230 -19.63 2.58 -6.32
C PRO A 230 -20.04 2.87 -4.88
N ALA A 231 -21.08 3.69 -4.68
CA ALA A 231 -21.54 4.10 -3.34
C ALA A 231 -21.80 2.94 -2.35
N LYS A 232 -22.11 1.73 -2.84
CA LYS A 232 -22.26 0.52 -2.02
C LYS A 232 -20.94 0.04 -1.42
N GLU A 233 -19.86 0.11 -2.20
CA GLU A 233 -18.51 -0.29 -1.78
C GLU A 233 -17.91 0.72 -0.79
N GLN A 234 -18.22 2.01 -0.97
CA GLN A 234 -17.88 3.06 -0.01
C GLN A 234 -18.57 2.83 1.34
N ALA A 235 -19.88 2.57 1.35
CA ALA A 235 -20.63 2.30 2.58
C ALA A 235 -20.16 1.02 3.31
N GLN A 236 -19.71 0.01 2.56
CA GLN A 236 -19.12 -1.19 3.13
C GLN A 236 -17.75 -0.90 3.75
N SER A 237 -16.89 -0.17 3.04
CA SER A 237 -15.59 0.27 3.52
C SER A 237 -15.72 1.09 4.81
N ASP A 238 -16.66 2.03 4.88
CA ASP A 238 -16.93 2.80 6.09
C ASP A 238 -17.28 1.93 7.29
N LYS A 239 -18.18 0.96 7.08
CA LYS A 239 -18.61 0.05 8.14
C LYS A 239 -17.42 -0.76 8.68
N LEU A 240 -16.54 -1.21 7.80
CA LEU A 240 -15.37 -2.02 8.15
C LEU A 240 -14.27 -1.19 8.83
N LEU A 241 -14.00 0.02 8.34
CA LEU A 241 -12.89 0.85 8.81
C LEU A 241 -13.21 1.70 10.03
N LYS A 242 -14.51 1.95 10.29
CA LYS A 242 -14.95 2.74 11.45
C LYS A 242 -14.29 2.36 12.78
N PRO A 243 -14.29 1.09 13.24
CA PRO A 243 -13.69 0.74 14.53
C PRO A 243 -12.18 1.06 14.59
N PHE A 244 -11.46 0.87 13.48
CA PHE A 244 -10.03 1.16 13.39
C PHE A 244 -9.74 2.65 13.40
N LEU A 245 -10.54 3.45 12.69
CA LEU A 245 -10.45 4.91 12.71
C LEU A 245 -10.81 5.49 14.08
N ASP A 246 -11.80 4.93 14.77
CA ASP A 246 -12.15 5.35 16.14
C ASP A 246 -11.00 5.07 17.11
N ALA A 247 -10.36 3.90 17.01
CA ALA A 247 -9.17 3.57 17.80
C ALA A 247 -7.97 4.49 17.48
N GLY A 248 -7.72 4.75 16.20
CA GLY A 248 -6.67 5.64 15.75
C GLY A 248 -6.86 7.08 16.23
N MET A 249 -8.08 7.61 16.16
CA MET A 249 -8.40 8.95 16.71
C MET A 249 -8.15 9.02 18.21
N LYS A 250 -8.57 8.00 18.96
CA LYS A 250 -8.32 7.93 20.42
C LYS A 250 -6.83 7.90 20.74
N LEU A 251 -6.03 7.20 19.92
CA LEU A 251 -4.57 7.22 20.07
C LEU A 251 -4.01 8.62 19.75
N ALA A 252 -4.52 9.26 18.70
CA ALA A 252 -4.09 10.57 18.27
C ALA A 252 -4.33 11.67 19.31
N GLU A 253 -5.40 11.56 20.10
CA GLU A 253 -5.69 12.45 21.25
C GLU A 253 -4.58 12.40 22.33
N THR A 254 -3.78 11.33 22.38
CA THR A 254 -2.64 11.24 23.30
C THR A 254 -1.40 11.99 22.82
N VAL A 255 -1.39 12.44 21.56
CA VAL A 255 -0.27 13.14 20.93
C VAL A 255 -0.38 14.64 21.16
N PRO A 256 0.59 15.27 21.87
CA PRO A 256 0.55 16.71 22.10
C PRO A 256 0.54 17.52 20.79
N GLY A 257 -0.52 18.29 20.58
CA GLY A 257 -0.66 19.19 19.43
C GLY A 257 -1.31 18.58 18.19
N PHE A 258 -1.82 17.34 18.28
CA PHE A 258 -2.59 16.73 17.19
C PHE A 258 -4.04 17.26 17.13
N VAL A 259 -4.61 17.63 18.28
CA VAL A 259 -5.98 18.17 18.45
C VAL A 259 -5.95 19.69 18.61
#